data_AF-A0A8T6WLZ5-F1
#
_entry.id   AF-A0A8T6WLZ5-F1
#
_cell.length_a   1.000
_cell.length_b   1.000
_cell.length_c   1.000
_cell.angle_alpha   90.00
_cell.angle_beta   90.00
_cell.angle_gamma   90.00
#
_symmetry.space_group_name_H-M   'P 1'
#
loop_
_entity.id
_entity.type
_entity.pdbx_description
1 polymer ?
#
loop_
_entity_poly.entity_id
_entity_poly.type
_entity_poly.pdbx_seq_one_letter_code
_entity_poly.pdbx_strand_id
1 'polypeptide(L)' 'MWFLYIIEKRKKFYTGITTDLENRLHQHGNPPLLYKETFQNKHQAARRERQIKGFSRAKKQDLIKGFIK' A
#
# COMPACT_ATOMS: atom_id res chain seq x y z
N MET A 1 -12.12 9.93 1.00
CA MET A 1 -10.73 9.66 1.41
C MET A 1 -10.20 8.49 0.57
N TRP A 2 -8.96 8.55 0.10
CA TRP A 2 -8.30 7.46 -0.61
C TRP A 2 -7.24 6.83 0.28
N PHE A 3 -7.19 5.51 0.31
CA PHE A 3 -6.17 4.72 0.98
C PHE A 3 -5.16 4.23 -0.03
N LEU A 4 -3.88 4.39 0.28
CA LEU A 4 -2.81 3.59 -0.28
C LEU A 4 -2.46 2.51 0.72
N TYR A 5 -2.20 1.29 0.24
CA TYR A 5 -1.90 0.16 1.11
C TYR A 5 -0.76 -0.70 0.55
N ILE A 6 -0.03 -1.35 1.46
CA ILE A 6 0.85 -2.47 1.15
C ILE A 6 0.40 -3.69 1.95
N ILE A 7 0.18 -4.80 1.24
CA ILE A 7 -0.11 -6.11 1.84
C ILE A 7 0.97 -7.10 1.42
N GLU A 8 1.15 -8.16 2.22
CA GLU A 8 1.98 -9.30 1.83
C GLU A 8 1.11 -10.51 1.48
N LYS A 9 1.35 -11.08 0.31
CA LYS A 9 0.70 -12.33 -0.11
C LYS A 9 1.72 -13.18 -0.85
N ARG A 10 1.88 -14.44 -0.42
CA ARG A 10 2.84 -15.40 -1.00
C ARG A 10 4.26 -14.81 -1.14
N LYS A 11 4.79 -14.20 -0.08
CA LYS A 11 6.11 -13.54 -0.01
C LYS A 11 6.29 -12.34 -0.95
N LYS A 12 5.23 -11.87 -1.62
CA LYS A 12 5.25 -10.68 -2.50
C LYS A 12 4.52 -9.52 -1.84
N PHE A 13 5.07 -8.32 -1.99
CA PHE A 13 4.42 -7.08 -1.59
C PHE A 13 3.51 -6.59 -2.71
N TYR A 14 2.24 -6.39 -2.40
CA TYR A 14 1.26 -5.79 -3.28
C TYR A 14 0.99 -4.37 -2.81
N THR A 15 1.06 -3.42 -3.74
CA THR A 15 0.76 -2.01 -3.49
C THR A 15 -0.46 -1.63 -4.31
N GLY A 16 -1.44 -0.99 -3.67
CA GLY A 16 -2.67 -0.56 -4.32
C GLY A 16 -3.27 0.67 -3.66
N ILE A 17 -4.29 1.23 -4.32
CA ILE A 17 -5.14 2.29 -3.76
C ILE A 17 -6.61 1.88 -3.78
N THR A 18 -7.40 2.37 -2.84
CA THR A 18 -8.85 2.10 -2.73
C THR A 18 -9.54 3.20 -1.91
N THR A 19 -10.84 3.38 -2.07
CA THR A 19 -11.66 4.19 -1.15
C THR A 19 -12.22 3.38 0.01
N ASP A 20 -12.18 2.04 -0.11
CA ASP A 20 -12.67 1.08 0.88
C ASP A 20 -11.58 0.02 1.12
N LEU A 21 -10.85 0.17 2.23
CA LEU A 21 -9.71 -0.68 2.56
C LEU A 21 -10.14 -2.05 3.08
N GLU A 22 -11.20 -2.10 3.87
CA GLU A 22 -11.69 -3.35 4.48
C GLU A 22 -12.22 -4.32 3.43
N ASN A 23 -13.09 -3.84 2.54
CA ASN A 23 -13.60 -4.66 1.43
C ASN A 23 -12.45 -5.10 0.52
N ARG A 24 -11.45 -4.23 0.30
CA ARG A 24 -10.28 -4.59 -0.51
C ARG A 24 -9.44 -5.69 0.14
N LEU A 25 -9.21 -5.65 1.46
CA LEU A 25 -8.52 -6.72 2.18
C LEU A 25 -9.31 -8.03 2.11
N HIS A 26 -10.64 -7.97 2.25
CA HIS A 26 -11.52 -9.12 2.13
C HIS A 26 -11.41 -9.76 0.73
N GLN A 27 -11.46 -8.97 -0.35
CA GLN A 27 -11.26 -9.46 -1.73
C GLN A 27 -9.90 -10.14 -1.94
N HIS A 28 -8.87 -9.77 -1.17
CA HIS A 28 -7.56 -10.41 -1.22
C HIS A 28 -7.44 -11.66 -0.33
N GLY A 29 -8.48 -12.01 0.42
CA GLY A 29 -8.50 -13.11 1.39
C GLY A 29 -7.86 -12.74 2.73
N ASN A 30 -8.10 -11.52 3.22
CA ASN A 30 -7.61 -10.98 4.50
C ASN A 30 -6.11 -11.19 4.75
N PRO A 31 -5.22 -10.74 3.82
CA PRO A 31 -3.79 -10.82 4.05
C PRO A 31 -3.33 -9.81 5.11
N PRO A 32 -2.12 -9.99 5.68
CA PRO A 32 -1.52 -9.00 6.56
C PRO A 32 -1.38 -7.63 5.88
N LEU A 33 -2.00 -6.61 6.48
CA LEU A 33 -1.78 -5.22 6.11
C LEU A 33 -0.48 -4.73 6.74
N LEU A 34 0.52 -4.43 5.91
CA LEU A 34 1.84 -4.01 6.38
C LEU A 34 1.99 -2.50 6.46
N TYR A 35 1.24 -1.77 5.63
CA TYR A 35 1.36 -0.32 5.54
C TYR A 35 0.08 0.31 4.99
N LYS A 36 -0.26 1.51 5.47
CA LYS A 36 -1.32 2.34 4.89
C LYS A 36 -1.00 3.83 4.99
N GLU A 37 -1.38 4.57 3.96
CA GLU A 37 -1.37 6.05 3.89
C GLU A 37 -2.75 6.54 3.42
N THR A 38 -3.15 7.73 3.83
CA THR A 38 -4.42 8.36 3.41
C THR A 38 -4.18 9.61 2.60
N PHE A 39 -5.02 9.82 1.59
CA PHE A 39 -4.95 10.94 0.67
C PHE A 39 -6.34 11.55 0.45
N GLN A 40 -6.38 12.85 0.18
CA GLN A 40 -7.64 13.56 -0.05
C GLN A 40 -8.30 13.15 -1.37
N ASN A 41 -7.51 12.87 -2.41
CA ASN A 41 -8.00 12.54 -3.74
C ASN A 41 -7.22 11.40 -4.42
N LYS A 42 -7.82 10.86 -5.48
CA LYS A 42 -7.28 9.74 -6.27
C LYS A 42 -5.91 10.07 -6.88
N HIS A 43 -5.72 11.30 -7.35
CA HIS A 43 -4.51 11.70 -8.04
C HIS A 43 -3.28 11.66 -7.12
N GLN A 44 -3.41 12.18 -5.90
CA GLN A 44 -2.35 12.11 -4.88
C GLN A 44 -2.01 10.66 -4.53
N ALA A 45 -3.03 9.83 -4.27
CA ALA A 45 -2.86 8.41 -3.96
C ALA A 45 -2.17 7.65 -5.11
N ALA A 46 -2.60 7.86 -6.36
CA ALA A 46 -2.04 7.20 -7.54
C ALA A 46 -0.58 7.63 -7.80
N ARG A 47 -0.25 8.91 -7.57
CA ARG A 47 1.14 9.40 -7.68
C ARG A 47 2.05 8.68 -6.69
N ARG A 48 1.61 8.54 -5.43
CA ARG A 48 2.34 7.82 -4.39
C ARG A 48 2.43 6.33 -4.69
N GLU A 49 1.36 5.71 -5.17
CA GLU A 49 1.33 4.32 -5.58
C GLU A 49 2.37 4.02 -6.66
N ARG A 50 2.46 4.88 -7.69
CA ARG A 50 3.48 4.77 -8.75
C ARG A 50 4.88 4.87 -8.17
N GLN A 51 5.12 5.81 -7.26
CA GLN A 51 6.40 5.97 -6.58
C GLN A 51 6.81 4.69 -5.83
N ILE A 52 5.92 4.16 -4.98
CA ILE A 52 6.18 2.95 -4.19
C ILE A 52 6.31 1.72 -5.09
N LYS A 53 5.54 1.60 -6.18
CA LYS A 53 5.69 0.49 -7.14
C LYS A 53 7.10 0.42 -7.73
N GLY A 54 7.75 1.57 -7.96
CA GLY A 54 9.14 1.65 -8.41
C GLY A 54 10.20 1.41 -7.34
N PHE A 55 9.83 1.25 -6.06
CA PHE A 55 10.79 0.96 -5.00
C PHE A 55 11.30 -0.47 -5.07
N SER A 56 12.58 -0.64 -4.73
CA SER A 56 13.17 -1.96 -4.46
C SER A 56 12.45 -2.62 -3.28
N ARG A 57 12.60 -3.95 -3.16
CA ARG A 57 12.03 -4.70 -2.02
C ARG A 57 12.54 -4.14 -0.69
N ALA A 58 13.84 -3.87 -0.58
CA ALA A 58 14.45 -3.30 0.61
C ALA A 58 13.82 -1.94 0.97
N LYS A 59 13.71 -1.04 0.00
CA LYS A 59 13.11 0.28 0.22
C LYS A 59 11.63 0.21 0.64
N LYS A 60 10.87 -0.78 0.13
CA LYS A 60 9.51 -1.04 0.64
C LYS A 60 9.52 -1.52 2.09
N GLN A 61 10.48 -2.34 2.49
CA GLN A 61 10.61 -2.78 3.89
C GLN A 61 10.97 -1.60 4.80
N ASP A 62 11.84 -0.69 4.35
CA ASP A 62 12.17 0.51 5.11
C ASP A 62 10.95 1.40 5.31
N LEU A 63 10.11 1.53 4.28
CA LEU A 63 8.83 2.25 4.37
C LEU A 63 7.87 1.58 5.38
N ILE A 64 7.74 0.25 5.30
CA ILE A 64 6.90 -0.54 6.22
C ILE A 64 7.38 -0.39 7.67
N LYS A 65 8.70 -0.38 7.89
CA LYS A 65 9.32 -0.22 9.21
C LYS A 65 9.32 1.23 9.72
N GLY A 66 8.92 2.19 8.87
CA GLY A 66 8.89 3.61 9.23
C GLY A 66 10.24 4.32 9.19
N PHE A 67 11.28 3.72 8.60
CA PHE A 67 12.58 4.37 8.42
C PHE A 67 12.56 5.45 7.34
N ILE A 68 11.61 5.37 6.42
CA ILE A 68 11.40 6.37 5.37
C ILE A 68 9.91 6.71 5.24
N LYS A 69 9.62 7.88 4.65
CA LYS A 69 8.27 8.31 4.28
C LYS A 69 8.09 8.45 2.78
#